data_AF-A0A3M1YDB3-F1
#
_entry.id   AF-A0A3M1YDB3-F1
#
_cell.length_a   1.000
_cell.length_b   1.000
_cell.length_c   1.000
_cell.angle_alpha   90.00
_cell.angle_beta   90.00
_cell.angle_gamma   90.00
#
_symmetry.space_group_name_H-M   'P 1'
#
loop_
_entity.id
_entity.type
_entity.pdbx_description
1 polymer ?
#
loop_
_entity_poly.entity_id
_entity_poly.type
_entity_poly.pdbx_seq_one_letter_code
_entity_poly.pdbx_strand_id
1 'polypeptide(L)'
;GGDAETSDMGMEAQLRGGLSLGLSGFSFWSHDIGGFTRRTPEELYRRWLPFGALSSHTRCHGQPPKEPWDYGTDFEDYFRRVMEMKYQLMPYVYAQAKMASEQGLPMVRALFVEYPDDPGAWLVDDAYLFGADILVAPLFEGGQTARDVYLPGGEWVDYQTGQTYGPGWQRIAAGDIEAIILVKAGTVLPTLAVAQSTDEMDWSQVTLTVYGSNIEAKGWFFAPGDEAMTPLILQRRGKSWRLQREGLPEGVRFSLLP
;
A
#
# COMPACT_ATOMS: atom_id res chain seq x y z
N GLY A 1 5.84 -10.25 13.16
CA GLY A 1 7.09 -9.48 13.04
C GLY A 1 8.23 -10.05 13.85
N GLY A 2 8.43 -11.37 13.80
CA GLY A 2 9.57 -12.09 14.37
C GLY A 2 9.91 -13.25 13.44
N ASP A 3 10.56 -14.30 13.94
CA ASP A 3 11.12 -15.41 13.17
C ASP A 3 10.06 -16.26 12.43
N ALA A 4 9.59 -15.78 11.29
CA ALA A 4 8.57 -16.45 10.49
C ALA A 4 9.10 -17.73 9.86
N GLU A 5 8.25 -18.74 9.74
CA GLU A 5 8.52 -19.86 8.85
C GLU A 5 8.63 -19.36 7.40
N THR A 6 9.55 -19.95 6.65
CA THR A 6 9.72 -19.70 5.21
C THR A 6 8.72 -20.56 4.42
N SER A 7 7.44 -20.23 4.53
CA SER A 7 6.32 -20.96 3.90
C SER A 7 5.14 -20.04 3.60
N ASP A 8 4.21 -20.51 2.76
CA ASP A 8 2.93 -19.86 2.45
C ASP A 8 2.13 -19.57 3.73
N MET A 9 1.99 -20.58 4.59
CA MET A 9 1.32 -20.44 5.89
C MET A 9 2.05 -19.45 6.81
N GLY A 10 3.37 -19.41 6.76
CA GLY A 10 4.19 -18.46 7.50
C GLY A 10 3.90 -17.01 7.08
N MET A 11 3.78 -16.76 5.77
CA MET A 11 3.42 -15.45 5.22
C MET A 11 2.00 -15.03 5.65
N GLU A 12 1.02 -15.92 5.54
CA GLU A 12 -0.37 -15.68 5.94
C GLU A 12 -0.48 -15.41 7.46
N ALA A 13 0.20 -16.21 8.28
CA ALA A 13 0.24 -16.02 9.73
C ALA A 13 0.86 -14.67 10.13
N GLN A 14 1.81 -14.15 9.35
CA GLN A 14 2.39 -12.82 9.60
C GLN A 14 1.36 -11.72 9.38
N LEU A 15 0.50 -11.80 8.35
CA LEU A 15 -0.58 -10.83 8.17
C LEU A 15 -1.54 -10.85 9.37
N ARG A 16 -2.03 -12.03 9.76
CA ARG A 16 -2.91 -12.17 10.95
C ARG A 16 -2.28 -11.57 12.22
N GLY A 17 -0.98 -11.81 12.43
CA GLY A 17 -0.23 -11.24 13.54
C GLY A 17 -0.09 -9.72 13.46
N GLY A 18 0.16 -9.17 12.26
CA GLY A 18 0.23 -7.73 12.01
C GLY A 18 -1.10 -7.02 12.26
N LEU A 19 -2.20 -7.60 11.76
CA LEU A 19 -3.56 -7.12 12.03
C LEU A 19 -3.88 -7.13 13.52
N SER A 20 -3.58 -8.23 14.20
CA SER A 20 -3.80 -8.36 15.65
C SER A 20 -3.00 -7.33 16.46
N LEU A 21 -1.75 -7.08 16.07
CA LEU A 21 -0.91 -6.07 16.72
C LEU A 21 -1.47 -4.65 16.50
N GLY A 22 -1.93 -4.36 15.27
CA GLY A 22 -2.58 -3.09 14.94
C GLY A 22 -3.83 -2.84 15.78
N LEU A 23 -4.67 -3.87 15.95
CA LEU A 23 -5.85 -3.84 16.82
C LEU A 23 -5.52 -3.72 18.32
N SER A 24 -4.26 -3.93 18.68
CA SER A 24 -3.75 -3.79 20.04
C SER A 24 -3.10 -2.42 20.30
N GLY A 25 -3.33 -1.45 19.41
CA GLY A 25 -2.90 -0.05 19.60
C GLY A 25 -1.52 0.30 19.03
N PHE A 26 -0.91 -0.58 18.23
CA PHE A 26 0.38 -0.30 17.59
C PHE A 26 0.17 0.23 16.17
N SER A 27 0.64 1.45 15.92
CA SER A 27 0.53 2.06 14.60
C SER A 27 1.42 1.44 13.53
N PHE A 28 2.58 0.92 13.94
CA PHE A 28 3.65 0.49 13.05
C PHE A 28 4.06 -0.96 13.29
N TRP A 29 4.28 -1.66 12.20
CA TRP A 29 4.62 -3.08 12.18
C TRP A 29 5.54 -3.42 10.99
N SER A 30 6.40 -4.41 11.21
CA SER A 30 7.29 -5.00 10.21
C SER A 30 7.29 -6.52 10.33
N HIS A 31 7.80 -7.17 9.28
CA HIS A 31 8.01 -8.60 9.19
C HIS A 31 9.16 -8.89 8.24
N ASP A 32 9.70 -10.11 8.35
CA ASP A 32 10.86 -10.54 7.58
C ASP A 32 10.39 -11.09 6.24
N ILE A 33 10.60 -10.31 5.18
CA ILE A 33 10.16 -10.67 3.83
C ILE A 33 10.84 -11.97 3.40
N GLY A 34 10.03 -12.92 2.96
CA GLY A 34 10.49 -14.26 2.61
C GLY A 34 10.71 -15.21 3.80
N GLY A 35 10.39 -14.77 5.02
CA GLY A 35 10.55 -15.55 6.25
C GLY A 35 11.99 -15.69 6.73
N PHE A 36 12.15 -16.27 7.91
CA PHE A 36 13.41 -16.27 8.66
C PHE A 36 14.16 -17.60 8.57
N THR A 37 13.44 -18.71 8.72
CA THR A 37 14.01 -20.01 9.10
C THR A 37 14.87 -20.72 8.03
N ARG A 38 14.67 -20.44 6.74
CA ARG A 38 15.35 -21.08 5.61
C ARG A 38 15.60 -20.09 4.48
N ARG A 39 16.47 -20.46 3.53
CA ARG A 39 16.62 -19.72 2.27
C ARG A 39 15.25 -19.61 1.60
N THR A 40 14.83 -18.39 1.27
CA THR A 40 13.53 -18.13 0.67
C THR A 40 13.51 -18.62 -0.78
N PRO A 41 12.55 -19.47 -1.19
CA PRO A 41 12.29 -19.73 -2.61
C PRO A 41 11.89 -18.44 -3.32
N GLU A 42 12.41 -18.20 -4.53
CA GLU A 42 12.16 -16.95 -5.26
C GLU A 42 10.67 -16.64 -5.41
N GLU A 43 9.87 -17.65 -5.75
CA GLU A 43 8.42 -17.55 -5.92
C GLU A 43 7.70 -17.05 -4.65
N LEU A 44 8.06 -17.56 -3.48
CA LEU A 44 7.55 -17.04 -2.19
C LEU A 44 8.05 -15.61 -1.94
N TYR A 45 9.31 -15.31 -2.29
CA TYR A 45 9.87 -13.96 -2.10
C TYR A 45 9.12 -12.93 -2.97
N ARG A 46 8.81 -13.27 -4.22
CA ARG A 46 8.09 -12.37 -5.14
C ARG A 46 6.69 -12.01 -4.64
N ARG A 47 5.97 -12.97 -4.05
CA ARG A 47 4.64 -12.74 -3.43
C ARG A 47 4.73 -11.98 -2.10
N TRP A 48 5.75 -12.26 -1.30
CA TRP A 48 5.93 -11.62 0.01
C TRP A 48 6.48 -10.18 -0.10
N LEU A 49 7.25 -9.88 -1.14
CA LEU A 49 7.85 -8.57 -1.34
C LEU A 49 6.85 -7.41 -1.39
N PRO A 50 5.79 -7.43 -2.22
CA PRO A 50 4.79 -6.35 -2.20
C PRO A 50 4.02 -6.28 -0.88
N PHE A 51 3.77 -7.41 -0.22
CA PHE A 51 3.21 -7.42 1.14
C PHE A 51 4.12 -6.68 2.14
N GLY A 52 5.43 -6.92 2.11
CA GLY A 52 6.39 -6.19 2.94
C GLY A 52 6.58 -4.73 2.54
N ALA A 53 6.49 -4.41 1.25
CA ALA A 53 6.58 -3.05 0.73
C ALA A 53 5.38 -2.19 1.19
N LEU A 54 4.18 -2.76 1.13
CA LEU A 54 2.91 -2.14 1.54
C LEU A 54 2.58 -2.42 3.01
N SER A 55 3.59 -2.73 3.82
CA SER A 55 3.56 -2.61 5.28
C SER A 55 4.23 -1.31 5.73
N SER A 56 4.06 -0.90 6.98
CA SER A 56 4.66 0.36 7.46
C SER A 56 6.20 0.36 7.34
N HIS A 57 6.85 -0.74 7.76
CA HIS A 57 8.29 -0.88 7.77
C HIS A 57 8.69 -2.13 6.98
N THR A 58 9.65 -1.99 6.07
CA THR A 58 10.08 -3.04 5.14
C THR A 58 11.45 -3.56 5.55
N ARG A 59 11.58 -4.88 5.74
CA ARG A 59 12.84 -5.52 6.12
C ARG A 59 12.99 -6.88 5.46
N CYS A 60 14.16 -7.13 4.88
CA CYS A 60 14.58 -8.43 4.38
C CYS A 60 15.56 -9.02 5.40
N HIS A 61 15.17 -10.08 6.11
CA HIS A 61 15.98 -10.71 7.15
C HIS A 61 15.69 -12.21 7.23
N GLY A 62 16.61 -12.98 7.80
CA GLY A 62 16.54 -14.45 7.85
C GLY A 62 17.78 -15.13 7.29
N GLN A 63 17.65 -16.43 7.00
CA GLN A 63 18.72 -17.20 6.36
C GLN A 63 19.07 -16.61 4.97
N PRO A 64 20.36 -16.38 4.68
CA PRO A 64 20.80 -15.79 3.43
C PRO A 64 20.60 -16.73 2.22
N PRO A 65 20.62 -16.20 0.99
CA PRO A 65 20.71 -14.77 0.66
C PRO A 65 19.37 -14.03 0.88
N LYS A 66 19.46 -12.72 1.12
CA LYS A 66 18.29 -11.79 1.12
C LYS A 66 18.44 -10.68 0.09
N GLU A 67 19.66 -10.48 -0.35
CA GLU A 67 20.08 -9.62 -1.43
C GLU A 67 19.45 -10.07 -2.75
N PRO A 68 18.80 -9.16 -3.50
CA PRO A 68 18.07 -9.54 -4.70
C PRO A 68 18.96 -10.02 -5.85
N TRP A 69 20.21 -9.55 -5.95
CA TRP A 69 21.15 -9.97 -7.00
C TRP A 69 21.57 -11.46 -6.88
N ASP A 70 21.43 -12.07 -5.70
CA ASP A 70 21.74 -13.49 -5.49
C ASP A 70 20.62 -14.43 -5.98
N TYR A 71 19.47 -13.87 -6.41
CA TYR A 71 18.37 -14.58 -7.06
C TYR A 71 18.41 -14.42 -8.60
N GLY A 72 19.30 -13.57 -9.12
CA GLY A 72 19.45 -13.30 -10.55
C GLY A 72 18.76 -12.01 -10.99
N THR A 73 19.12 -11.55 -12.18
CA THR A 73 18.73 -10.22 -12.71
C THR A 73 17.23 -10.03 -12.83
N ASP A 74 16.47 -11.09 -13.19
CA ASP A 74 15.01 -11.00 -13.30
C ASP A 74 14.35 -10.70 -11.95
N PHE A 75 14.80 -11.37 -10.88
CA PHE A 75 14.32 -11.08 -9.53
C PHE A 75 14.82 -9.72 -9.04
N GLU A 76 16.05 -9.32 -9.38
CA GLU A 76 16.58 -7.99 -9.05
C GLU A 76 15.74 -6.86 -9.66
N ASP A 77 15.37 -6.99 -10.93
CA ASP A 77 14.54 -6.00 -11.63
C ASP A 77 13.12 -5.96 -11.04
N TYR A 78 12.55 -7.12 -10.70
CA TYR A 78 11.27 -7.19 -9.97
C TYR A 78 11.38 -6.52 -8.59
N PHE A 79 12.44 -6.82 -7.84
CA PHE A 79 12.66 -6.26 -6.51
C PHE A 79 12.75 -4.73 -6.57
N ARG A 80 13.51 -4.20 -7.54
CA ARG A 80 13.63 -2.77 -7.81
C ARG A 80 12.26 -2.16 -8.07
N ARG A 81 11.46 -2.74 -8.97
CA ARG A 81 10.11 -2.25 -9.30
C ARG A 81 9.20 -2.12 -8.08
N VAL A 82 9.18 -3.13 -7.21
CA VAL A 82 8.34 -3.12 -5.99
C VAL A 82 8.83 -2.07 -4.99
N MET A 83 10.15 -1.90 -4.83
CA MET A 83 10.71 -0.87 -3.94
C MET A 83 10.50 0.54 -4.50
N GLU A 84 10.66 0.75 -5.80
CA GLU A 84 10.38 2.01 -6.47
C GLU A 84 8.91 2.41 -6.29
N MET A 85 7.96 1.47 -6.39
CA MET A 85 6.55 1.74 -6.08
C MET A 85 6.38 2.28 -4.66
N LYS A 86 7.01 1.64 -3.65
CA LYS A 86 6.95 2.13 -2.26
C LYS A 86 7.53 3.54 -2.16
N TYR A 87 8.69 3.78 -2.77
CA TYR A 87 9.36 5.08 -2.72
C TYR A 87 8.54 6.19 -3.38
N GLN A 88 7.93 5.92 -4.53
CA GLN A 88 7.00 6.85 -5.20
C GLN A 88 5.82 7.19 -4.28
N LEU A 89 5.29 6.22 -3.52
CA LEU A 89 4.18 6.40 -2.60
C LEU A 89 4.55 7.13 -1.29
N MET A 90 5.79 7.58 -1.07
CA MET A 90 6.19 8.18 0.21
C MET A 90 5.32 9.34 0.71
N PRO A 91 4.80 10.26 -0.12
CA PRO A 91 3.88 11.28 0.36
C PRO A 91 2.60 10.71 0.97
N TYR A 92 2.05 9.65 0.38
CA TYR A 92 0.93 8.92 0.95
C TYR A 92 1.33 8.22 2.24
N VAL A 93 2.47 7.52 2.25
CA VAL A 93 2.97 6.79 3.44
C VAL A 93 3.17 7.73 4.63
N TYR A 94 3.79 8.89 4.42
CA TYR A 94 4.02 9.88 5.47
C TYR A 94 2.72 10.49 5.99
N ALA A 95 1.79 10.84 5.10
CA ALA A 95 0.47 11.34 5.51
C ALA A 95 -0.31 10.31 6.35
N GLN A 96 -0.29 9.04 5.93
CA GLN A 96 -0.94 7.96 6.67
C GLN A 96 -0.22 7.63 7.98
N ALA A 97 1.11 7.74 8.04
CA ALA A 97 1.88 7.57 9.27
C ALA A 97 1.60 8.69 10.28
N LYS A 98 1.50 9.94 9.82
CA LYS A 98 1.09 11.08 10.65
C LYS A 98 -0.31 10.87 11.21
N MET A 99 -1.28 10.53 10.36
CA MET A 99 -2.65 10.19 10.78
C MET A 99 -2.67 9.04 11.79
N ALA A 100 -1.92 7.97 11.53
CA ALA A 100 -1.80 6.81 12.41
C ALA A 100 -1.26 7.20 13.79
N SER A 101 -0.22 8.03 13.84
CA SER A 101 0.39 8.48 15.10
C SER A 101 -0.49 9.42 15.93
N GLU A 102 -1.31 10.25 15.29
CA GLU A 102 -2.18 11.21 15.98
C GLU A 102 -3.50 10.60 16.44
N GLN A 103 -4.02 9.64 15.68
CA GLN A 103 -5.33 9.04 15.92
C GLN A 103 -5.25 7.66 16.57
N GLY A 104 -4.05 7.10 16.73
CA GLY A 104 -3.85 5.75 17.24
C GLY A 104 -4.30 4.65 16.27
N LEU A 105 -4.35 4.95 14.96
CA LEU A 105 -4.72 3.97 13.94
C LEU A 105 -3.50 3.14 13.53
N PRO A 106 -3.68 1.86 13.12
CA PRO A 106 -2.63 1.10 12.47
C PRO A 106 -2.38 1.58 11.04
N MET A 107 -1.16 1.41 10.52
CA MET A 107 -0.89 1.59 9.09
C MET A 107 -1.35 0.39 8.26
N VAL A 108 -1.33 -0.82 8.84
CA VAL A 108 -1.87 -2.05 8.25
C VAL A 108 -3.17 -2.34 8.99
N ARG A 109 -4.30 -1.93 8.42
CA ARG A 109 -5.61 -1.93 9.09
C ARG A 109 -6.42 -3.15 8.69
N ALA A 110 -6.99 -3.84 9.67
CA ALA A 110 -8.08 -4.76 9.39
C ALA A 110 -9.24 -3.98 8.77
N LEU A 111 -9.96 -4.56 7.81
CA LEU A 111 -10.96 -3.82 7.02
C LEU A 111 -12.03 -3.20 7.92
N PHE A 112 -12.47 -3.90 8.97
CA PHE A 112 -13.49 -3.41 9.89
C PHE A 112 -13.07 -2.18 10.71
N VAL A 113 -11.79 -1.80 10.74
CA VAL A 113 -11.34 -0.55 11.37
C VAL A 113 -11.91 0.66 10.62
N GLU A 114 -11.95 0.59 9.28
CA GLU A 114 -12.54 1.63 8.43
C GLU A 114 -14.02 1.35 8.10
N TYR A 115 -14.44 0.08 8.19
CA TYR A 115 -15.78 -0.39 7.82
C TYR A 115 -16.45 -1.17 8.97
N PRO A 116 -16.68 -0.56 10.15
CA PRO A 116 -17.17 -1.27 11.32
C PRO A 116 -18.62 -1.76 11.17
N ASP A 117 -19.42 -1.12 10.33
CA ASP A 117 -20.82 -1.47 10.07
C ASP A 117 -20.99 -2.52 8.95
N ASP A 118 -19.89 -2.93 8.30
CA ASP A 118 -19.89 -3.94 7.25
C ASP A 118 -19.57 -5.33 7.83
N PRO A 119 -20.55 -6.24 7.98
CA PRO A 119 -20.31 -7.55 8.57
C PRO A 119 -19.35 -8.43 7.76
N GLY A 120 -19.20 -8.19 6.45
CA GLY A 120 -18.22 -8.90 5.64
C GLY A 120 -16.79 -8.52 6.00
N ALA A 121 -16.54 -7.23 6.28
CA ALA A 121 -15.22 -6.71 6.65
C ALA A 121 -14.68 -7.31 7.96
N TRP A 122 -15.55 -7.77 8.86
CA TRP A 122 -15.16 -8.44 10.12
C TRP A 122 -14.60 -9.85 9.92
N LEU A 123 -14.88 -10.47 8.77
CA LEU A 123 -14.48 -11.85 8.47
C LEU A 123 -13.19 -11.94 7.65
N VAL A 124 -12.61 -10.81 7.26
CA VAL A 124 -11.44 -10.74 6.39
C VAL A 124 -10.17 -10.60 7.22
N ASP A 125 -9.29 -11.60 7.15
CA ASP A 125 -7.99 -11.64 7.79
C ASP A 125 -6.82 -11.85 6.79
N ASP A 126 -7.15 -11.93 5.51
CA ASP A 126 -6.26 -12.24 4.39
C ASP A 126 -6.12 -11.08 3.36
N ALA A 127 -6.69 -9.93 3.70
CA ALA A 127 -6.53 -8.64 3.04
C ALA A 127 -6.59 -7.52 4.09
N TYR A 128 -6.05 -6.35 3.75
CA TYR A 128 -5.95 -5.22 4.67
C TYR A 128 -5.97 -3.89 3.94
N LEU A 129 -6.20 -2.79 4.67
CA LEU A 129 -5.93 -1.45 4.16
C LEU A 129 -4.54 -0.99 4.58
N PHE A 130 -3.75 -0.57 3.60
CA PHE A 130 -2.52 0.17 3.81
C PHE A 130 -2.86 1.66 3.90
N GLY A 131 -2.91 2.21 5.12
CA GLY A 131 -3.54 3.49 5.40
C GLY A 131 -5.07 3.40 5.27
N ALA A 132 -5.71 4.49 4.84
CA ALA A 132 -7.17 4.55 4.70
C ALA A 132 -7.67 4.15 3.30
N ASP A 133 -6.83 4.24 2.27
CA ASP A 133 -7.30 4.35 0.89
C ASP A 133 -6.86 3.21 -0.04
N ILE A 134 -5.85 2.43 0.34
CA ILE A 134 -5.29 1.34 -0.48
C ILE A 134 -5.61 -0.01 0.15
N LEU A 135 -6.38 -0.85 -0.52
CA LEU A 135 -6.58 -2.25 -0.16
C LEU A 135 -5.48 -3.11 -0.78
N VAL A 136 -4.91 -4.00 0.02
CA VAL A 136 -3.87 -4.95 -0.40
C VAL A 136 -4.32 -6.37 -0.05
N ALA A 137 -4.35 -7.24 -1.04
CA ALA A 137 -4.59 -8.67 -0.88
C ALA A 137 -3.40 -9.45 -1.46
N PRO A 138 -2.44 -9.88 -0.61
CA PRO A 138 -1.30 -10.68 -1.05
C PRO A 138 -1.69 -12.04 -1.63
N LEU A 139 -0.83 -12.63 -2.45
CA LEU A 139 -0.99 -14.00 -2.93
C LEU A 139 -0.33 -14.98 -1.94
N PHE A 140 -1.12 -15.68 -1.14
CA PHE A 140 -0.57 -16.54 -0.08
C PHE A 140 -0.18 -17.94 -0.53
N GLU A 141 -0.73 -18.45 -1.63
CA GLU A 141 -0.41 -19.80 -2.12
C GLU A 141 0.46 -19.77 -3.38
N GLY A 142 1.39 -20.73 -3.46
CA GLY A 142 2.28 -20.85 -4.60
C GLY A 142 1.57 -21.10 -5.94
N GLY A 143 2.05 -20.44 -7.00
CA GLY A 143 1.54 -20.60 -8.36
C GLY A 143 0.18 -19.94 -8.65
N GLN A 144 -0.40 -19.22 -7.68
CA GLN A 144 -1.57 -18.39 -7.92
C GLN A 144 -1.19 -17.10 -8.68
N THR A 145 -2.04 -16.70 -9.62
CA THR A 145 -1.97 -15.38 -10.29
C THR A 145 -3.23 -14.55 -10.06
N ALA A 146 -4.22 -15.12 -9.39
CA ALA A 146 -5.49 -14.51 -9.07
C ALA A 146 -6.08 -15.14 -7.81
N ARG A 147 -6.89 -14.39 -7.07
CA ARG A 147 -7.61 -14.87 -5.89
C ARG A 147 -8.95 -14.16 -5.73
N ASP A 148 -9.82 -14.73 -4.89
CA ASP A 148 -11.04 -14.06 -4.47
C ASP A 148 -10.69 -13.06 -3.37
N VAL A 149 -11.21 -11.84 -3.50
CA VAL A 149 -10.95 -10.72 -2.59
C VAL A 149 -12.29 -10.08 -2.23
N TYR A 150 -12.52 -9.89 -0.93
CA TYR A 150 -13.68 -9.16 -0.45
C TYR A 150 -13.41 -7.66 -0.50
N LEU A 151 -14.28 -6.93 -1.19
CA LEU A 151 -14.22 -5.48 -1.29
C LEU A 151 -15.33 -4.84 -0.44
N PRO A 152 -14.98 -4.05 0.60
CA PRO A 152 -16.00 -3.37 1.40
C PRO A 152 -16.66 -2.26 0.57
N GLY A 153 -17.77 -1.73 1.08
CA GLY A 153 -18.65 -0.79 0.34
C GLY A 153 -17.92 0.31 -0.47
N GLY A 154 -18.47 0.60 -1.66
CA GLY A 154 -17.91 1.56 -2.62
C GLY A 154 -17.34 0.89 -3.86
N GLU A 155 -16.72 1.70 -4.73
CA GLU A 155 -15.97 1.22 -5.90
C GLU A 155 -14.48 1.22 -5.59
N TRP A 156 -13.77 0.28 -6.19
CA TRP A 156 -12.32 0.10 -6.02
C TRP A 156 -11.66 0.05 -7.39
N VAL A 157 -10.54 0.75 -7.54
CA VAL A 157 -9.80 0.85 -8.79
C VAL A 157 -8.45 0.17 -8.62
N ASP A 158 -8.14 -0.78 -9.49
CA ASP A 158 -6.85 -1.45 -9.51
C ASP A 158 -5.72 -0.45 -9.75
N TYR A 159 -4.75 -0.43 -8.83
CA TYR A 159 -3.61 0.46 -8.87
C TYR A 159 -2.73 0.26 -10.11
N GLN A 160 -2.64 -0.98 -10.58
CA GLN A 160 -1.75 -1.39 -11.68
C GLN A 160 -2.46 -1.29 -13.04
N THR A 161 -3.74 -1.67 -13.11
CA THR A 161 -4.47 -1.80 -14.38
C THR A 161 -5.49 -0.68 -14.64
N GLY A 162 -5.91 0.03 -13.60
CA GLY A 162 -7.01 1.00 -13.66
C GLY A 162 -8.40 0.36 -13.78
N GLN A 163 -8.51 -0.97 -13.76
CA GLN A 163 -9.81 -1.65 -13.77
C GLN A 163 -10.62 -1.32 -12.51
N THR A 164 -11.93 -1.11 -12.66
CA THR A 164 -12.82 -0.82 -11.53
C THR A 164 -13.64 -2.05 -11.13
N TYR A 165 -13.81 -2.23 -9.83
CA TYR A 165 -14.58 -3.30 -9.20
C TYR A 165 -15.61 -2.71 -8.23
N GLY A 166 -16.78 -3.36 -8.17
CA GLY A 166 -17.81 -3.06 -7.17
C GLY A 166 -17.59 -3.82 -5.86
N PRO A 167 -18.43 -3.56 -4.83
CA PRO A 167 -18.28 -4.19 -3.53
C PRO A 167 -18.62 -5.70 -3.55
N GLY A 168 -18.26 -6.40 -2.48
CA GLY A 168 -18.46 -7.84 -2.32
C GLY A 168 -17.26 -8.67 -2.79
N TRP A 169 -17.46 -9.98 -2.91
CA TRP A 169 -16.42 -10.91 -3.36
C TRP A 169 -16.18 -10.77 -4.87
N GLN A 170 -14.92 -10.53 -5.24
CA GLN A 170 -14.46 -10.39 -6.61
C GLN A 170 -13.28 -11.33 -6.86
N ARG A 171 -13.28 -12.01 -8.01
CA ARG A 171 -12.10 -12.76 -8.48
C ARG A 171 -11.18 -11.82 -9.24
N ILE A 172 -10.00 -11.53 -8.68
CA ILE A 172 -9.08 -10.50 -9.20
C ILE A 172 -7.71 -11.12 -9.47
N ALA A 173 -7.14 -10.82 -10.64
CA ALA A 173 -5.77 -11.20 -10.99
C ALA A 173 -4.78 -10.16 -10.49
N ALA A 174 -3.61 -10.61 -10.02
CA ALA A 174 -2.49 -9.70 -9.77
C ALA A 174 -1.93 -9.17 -11.10
N GLY A 175 -1.40 -7.96 -11.07
CA GLY A 175 -0.66 -7.37 -12.19
C GLY A 175 0.81 -7.80 -12.21
N ASP A 176 1.66 -6.93 -12.75
CA ASP A 176 3.11 -7.12 -12.79
C ASP A 176 3.76 -7.21 -11.40
N ILE A 177 3.17 -6.53 -10.42
CA ILE A 177 3.48 -6.71 -9.00
C ILE A 177 2.54 -7.80 -8.47
N GLU A 178 3.10 -8.87 -7.90
CA GLU A 178 2.40 -10.10 -7.51
C GLU A 178 1.56 -9.94 -6.21
N ALA A 179 0.71 -8.91 -6.19
CA ALA A 179 -0.32 -8.67 -5.20
C ALA A 179 -1.50 -7.93 -5.84
N ILE A 180 -2.70 -8.14 -5.32
CA ILE A 180 -3.86 -7.33 -5.68
C ILE A 180 -3.77 -6.04 -4.86
N ILE A 181 -3.69 -4.90 -5.55
CA ILE A 181 -3.56 -3.57 -4.95
C ILE A 181 -4.67 -2.70 -5.54
N LEU A 182 -5.62 -2.29 -4.71
CA LEU A 182 -6.77 -1.51 -5.13
C LEU A 182 -6.80 -0.19 -4.37
N VAL A 183 -7.15 0.89 -5.05
CA VAL A 183 -7.35 2.21 -4.47
C VAL A 183 -8.84 2.50 -4.43
N LYS A 184 -9.34 2.96 -3.28
CA LYS A 184 -10.73 3.37 -3.11
C LYS A 184 -11.10 4.48 -4.11
N ALA A 185 -12.24 4.35 -4.79
CA ALA A 185 -12.70 5.39 -5.71
C ALA A 185 -12.98 6.71 -4.96
N GLY A 186 -12.58 7.82 -5.57
CA GLY A 186 -12.59 9.16 -4.95
C GLY A 186 -11.30 9.49 -4.21
N THR A 187 -10.25 8.67 -4.32
CA THR A 187 -8.94 8.94 -3.72
C THR A 187 -8.07 9.79 -4.63
N VAL A 188 -7.36 10.75 -4.04
CA VAL A 188 -6.23 11.47 -4.64
C VAL A 188 -4.97 10.90 -4.03
N LEU A 189 -4.19 10.21 -4.83
CA LEU A 189 -2.95 9.58 -4.37
C LEU A 189 -1.75 10.43 -4.77
N PRO A 190 -1.02 11.02 -3.81
CA PRO A 190 0.20 11.78 -4.09
C PRO A 190 1.42 10.86 -4.22
N THR A 191 2.23 11.10 -5.24
CA THR A 191 3.49 10.40 -5.50
C THR A 191 4.64 11.36 -5.81
N LEU A 192 5.87 10.90 -5.61
CA LEU A 192 7.10 11.58 -6.04
C LEU A 192 7.79 10.79 -7.16
N ALA A 193 8.78 11.42 -7.78
CA ALA A 193 9.78 10.69 -8.56
C ALA A 193 10.60 9.75 -7.65
N VAL A 194 11.11 8.66 -8.23
CA VAL A 194 11.98 7.72 -7.51
C VAL A 194 13.27 8.43 -7.09
N ALA A 195 13.68 8.19 -5.84
CA ALA A 195 14.97 8.60 -5.27
C ALA A 195 15.71 7.36 -4.73
N GLN A 196 17.04 7.44 -4.58
CA GLN A 196 17.83 6.30 -4.09
C GLN A 196 17.75 6.13 -2.56
N SER A 197 17.34 7.19 -1.85
CA SER A 197 17.13 7.18 -0.41
C SER A 197 16.03 8.20 -0.04
N THR A 198 15.50 8.14 1.17
CA THR A 198 14.51 9.13 1.65
C THR A 198 15.10 10.53 1.79
N ASP A 199 16.41 10.64 1.98
CA ASP A 199 17.13 11.92 2.11
C ASP A 199 17.26 12.64 0.75
N GLU A 200 17.14 11.89 -0.35
CA GLU A 200 17.23 12.39 -1.72
C GLU A 200 15.86 12.66 -2.36
N MET A 201 14.75 12.44 -1.64
CA MET A 201 13.41 12.66 -2.17
C MET A 201 13.13 14.15 -2.38
N ASP A 202 12.68 14.51 -3.59
CA ASP A 202 12.24 15.87 -3.91
C ASP A 202 10.77 16.07 -3.51
N TRP A 203 10.54 16.47 -2.26
CA TRP A 203 9.22 16.80 -1.73
C TRP A 203 8.59 18.05 -2.34
N SER A 204 9.33 18.81 -3.17
CA SER A 204 8.81 20.01 -3.84
C SER A 204 8.04 19.69 -5.13
N GLN A 205 8.18 18.48 -5.69
CA GLN A 205 7.50 18.07 -6.93
C GLN A 205 6.60 16.86 -6.68
N VAL A 206 5.31 17.12 -6.49
CA VAL A 206 4.32 16.09 -6.17
C VAL A 206 3.42 15.84 -7.38
N THR A 207 3.23 14.58 -7.72
CA THR A 207 2.29 14.13 -8.74
C THR A 207 1.04 13.60 -8.08
N LEU A 208 -0.13 14.00 -8.56
CA LEU A 208 -1.43 13.61 -8.03
C LEU A 208 -2.15 12.74 -9.07
N THR A 209 -2.55 11.55 -8.66
CA THR A 209 -3.39 10.65 -9.46
C THR A 209 -4.75 10.52 -8.80
N VAL A 210 -5.83 10.68 -9.57
CA VAL A 210 -7.19 10.49 -9.07
C VAL A 210 -7.71 9.12 -9.48
N TYR A 211 -8.15 8.33 -8.50
CA TYR A 211 -8.73 7.02 -8.74
C TYR A 211 -10.26 7.11 -8.70
N GLY A 212 -10.92 6.69 -9.78
CA GLY A 212 -12.36 6.68 -9.91
C GLY A 212 -12.93 7.90 -10.65
N SER A 213 -14.27 7.97 -10.72
CA SER A 213 -14.99 8.93 -11.59
C SER A 213 -15.92 9.88 -10.82
N ASN A 214 -15.71 9.97 -9.50
CA ASN A 214 -16.49 10.79 -8.57
C ASN A 214 -16.48 12.28 -9.00
N ILE A 215 -17.43 13.06 -8.47
CA ILE A 215 -17.45 14.52 -8.70
C ILE A 215 -16.38 15.26 -7.89
N GLU A 216 -15.93 14.64 -6.80
CA GLU A 216 -14.93 15.13 -5.87
C GLU A 216 -14.03 13.95 -5.49
N ALA A 217 -12.74 14.22 -5.37
CA ALA A 217 -11.75 13.28 -4.87
C ALA A 217 -10.92 13.94 -3.77
N LYS A 218 -10.51 13.15 -2.78
CA LYS A 218 -9.77 13.61 -1.60
C LYS A 218 -8.52 12.78 -1.36
N GLY A 219 -7.52 13.42 -0.77
CA GLY A 219 -6.33 12.78 -0.26
C GLY A 219 -5.65 13.68 0.75
N TRP A 220 -4.47 13.27 1.19
CA TRP A 220 -3.68 14.03 2.15
C TRP A 220 -2.23 14.10 1.72
N PHE A 221 -1.59 15.22 2.01
CA PHE A 221 -0.16 15.43 1.83
C PHE A 221 0.48 15.79 3.16
N PHE A 222 1.66 15.24 3.42
CA PHE A 222 2.48 15.57 4.57
C PHE A 222 3.94 15.28 4.23
N ALA A 223 4.79 16.30 4.29
CA ALA A 223 6.22 16.18 4.07
C ALA A 223 7.00 16.19 5.41
N PRO A 224 8.23 15.64 5.45
CA PRO A 224 9.11 15.80 6.59
C PRO A 224 9.32 17.28 6.94
N GLY A 225 9.05 17.64 8.19
CA GLY A 225 9.16 19.01 8.69
C GLY A 225 7.86 19.82 8.65
N ASP A 226 6.80 19.31 8.01
CA ASP A 226 5.48 19.93 8.09
C ASP A 226 4.91 19.82 9.52
N GLU A 227 4.21 20.86 9.97
CA GLU A 227 3.54 20.85 11.28
C GLU A 227 2.22 20.08 11.26
N ALA A 228 1.50 20.14 10.12
CA ALA A 228 0.17 19.56 9.96
C ALA A 228 -0.03 18.98 8.56
N MET A 229 -0.92 17.99 8.47
CA MET A 229 -1.32 17.41 7.18
C MET A 229 -2.13 18.42 6.35
N THR A 230 -1.87 18.44 5.05
CA THR A 230 -2.59 19.26 4.07
C THR A 230 -3.65 18.42 3.36
N PRO A 231 -4.93 18.83 3.34
CA PRO A 231 -5.95 18.16 2.55
C PRO A 231 -5.75 18.44 1.05
N LEU A 232 -5.76 17.39 0.25
CA LEU A 232 -5.79 17.47 -1.22
C LEU A 232 -7.23 17.28 -1.67
N ILE A 233 -7.87 18.34 -2.19
CA ILE A 233 -9.26 18.28 -2.65
C ILE A 233 -9.29 18.61 -4.14
N LEU A 234 -9.78 17.67 -4.94
CA LEU A 234 -9.95 17.83 -6.38
C LEU A 234 -11.42 17.75 -6.77
N GLN A 235 -11.86 18.69 -7.59
CA GLN A 235 -13.20 18.70 -8.17
C GLN A 235 -13.14 18.38 -9.65
N ARG A 236 -14.06 17.54 -10.10
CA ARG A 236 -14.21 17.19 -11.52
C ARG A 236 -14.86 18.35 -12.28
N ARG A 237 -14.25 18.75 -13.39
CA ARG A 237 -14.73 19.80 -14.31
C ARG A 237 -14.76 19.23 -15.73
N GLY A 238 -15.88 18.58 -16.07
CA GLY A 238 -16.00 17.85 -17.32
C GLY A 238 -15.08 16.63 -17.33
N LYS A 239 -14.08 16.62 -18.23
CA LYS A 239 -13.09 15.53 -18.35
C LYS A 239 -11.81 15.76 -17.56
N SER A 240 -11.64 16.92 -16.91
CA SER A 240 -10.43 17.25 -16.15
C SER A 240 -10.70 17.43 -14.67
N TRP A 241 -9.63 17.38 -13.87
CA TRP A 241 -9.65 17.64 -12.44
C TRP A 241 -9.03 18.99 -12.12
N ARG A 242 -9.57 19.67 -11.10
CA ARG A 242 -9.03 20.93 -10.58
C ARG A 242 -8.75 20.81 -9.09
N LEU A 243 -7.48 21.00 -8.73
CA LEU A 243 -7.02 21.09 -7.34
C LEU A 243 -7.46 22.41 -6.70
N GLN A 244 -8.06 22.32 -5.52
CA GLN A 244 -8.26 23.45 -4.63
C GLN A 244 -6.91 23.91 -4.08
N ARG A 245 -6.59 25.20 -4.28
CA ARG A 245 -5.26 25.75 -3.94
C ARG A 245 -5.15 26.33 -2.54
N GLU A 246 -6.28 26.57 -1.89
CA GLU A 246 -6.31 27.13 -0.54
C GLU A 246 -5.71 26.13 0.46
N GLY A 247 -4.78 26.59 1.29
CA GLY A 247 -4.14 25.76 2.31
C GLY A 247 -3.02 24.83 1.81
N LEU A 248 -2.65 24.86 0.53
CA LEU A 248 -1.51 24.10 0.04
C LEU A 248 -0.18 24.70 0.55
N PRO A 249 0.83 23.86 0.84
CA PRO A 249 2.13 24.33 1.30
C PRO A 249 2.83 25.19 0.24
N GLU A 250 3.52 26.24 0.69
CA GLU A 250 4.36 27.05 -0.18
C GLU A 250 5.58 26.25 -0.66
N GLY A 251 6.04 26.52 -1.89
CA GLY A 251 7.22 25.84 -2.44
C GLY A 251 6.97 24.43 -3.00
N VAL A 252 5.78 23.85 -2.80
CA VAL A 252 5.41 22.55 -3.39
C VAL A 252 4.60 22.74 -4.66
N ARG A 253 5.05 22.10 -5.74
CA ARG A 253 4.35 22.05 -7.03
C ARG A 253 3.59 20.74 -7.15
N PHE A 254 2.27 20.84 -7.22
CA PHE A 254 1.39 19.72 -7.51
C PHE A 254 1.08 19.66 -9.01
N SER A 255 1.36 18.51 -9.62
CA SER A 255 0.99 18.17 -10.99
C SER A 255 -0.07 17.08 -10.99
N LEU A 256 -0.93 17.04 -12.01
CA LEU A 256 -1.99 16.05 -12.13
C LEU A 256 -1.65 15.09 -13.25
N LEU A 257 -1.70 13.79 -12.97
CA LEU A 257 -1.72 12.79 -14.03
C LEU A 257 -3.12 12.69 -14.65
N PRO A 258 -3.21 12.40 -15.96
CA PRO A 258 -4.48 12.27 -16.68
C PRO A 258 -5.43 11.22 -16.10
#